data_AF-A0A2I1GB17-F1
#
_entry.id   AF-A0A2I1GB17-F1
#
_cell.length_a   1.000
_cell.length_b   1.000
_cell.length_c   1.000
_cell.angle_alpha   90.00
_cell.angle_beta   90.00
_cell.angle_gamma   90.00
#
_symmetry.space_group_name_H-M   'P 1'
#
loop_
_entity.id
_entity.type
_entity.pdbx_description
1 polymer ?
#
loop_
_entity_poly.entity_id
_entity_poly.type
_entity_poly.pdbx_seq_one_letter_code
_entity_poly.pdbx_strand_id
1 'polypeptide(L)'
;MAILTALLVSPVNGQITIHTDSQAAIDSFHKSINLSSISPRRYNKIDNNILCTSIHYIIRELKLKISFKKVKAHSGDAFNDIADQQAKIGHLHAIPTKI
;
A
#
# COMPACT_ATOMS: atom_id res chain seq x y z
N MET A 1 2.20 -2.51 -3.18
CA MET A 1 1.37 -3.74 -3.25
C MET A 1 0.74 -4.10 -1.91
N ALA A 2 1.49 -4.24 -0.81
CA ALA A 2 0.96 -4.69 0.49
C ALA A 2 -0.27 -3.92 1.01
N ILE A 3 -0.27 -2.58 0.90
CA ILE A 3 -1.42 -1.74 1.29
C ILE A 3 -2.67 -2.14 0.48
N LEU A 4 -2.57 -2.22 -0.84
CA LEU A 4 -3.71 -2.55 -1.71
C LEU A 4 -4.30 -3.91 -1.36
N THR A 5 -3.47 -4.93 -1.16
CA THR A 5 -3.93 -6.29 -0.85
C THR A 5 -4.61 -6.37 0.51
N ALA A 6 -4.13 -5.63 1.51
CA ALA A 6 -4.78 -5.54 2.81
C ALA A 6 -6.15 -4.86 2.73
N LEU A 7 -6.29 -3.82 1.90
CA LEU A 7 -7.55 -3.12 1.70
C LEU A 7 -8.59 -3.95 0.94
N LEU A 8 -8.16 -4.79 -0.01
CA LEU A 8 -9.07 -5.64 -0.79
C LEU A 8 -9.84 -6.65 0.06
N VAL A 9 -9.26 -7.11 1.16
CA VAL A 9 -9.90 -8.05 2.11
C VAL A 9 -10.57 -7.34 3.28
N SER A 10 -10.59 -6.00 3.29
CA SER A 10 -11.20 -5.23 4.36
C SER A 10 -12.73 -5.19 4.23
N PRO A 11 -13.47 -5.14 5.35
CA PRO A 11 -14.92 -5.04 5.32
C PRO A 11 -15.38 -3.65 4.84
N VAL A 12 -16.56 -3.60 4.20
CA VAL A 12 -17.20 -2.33 3.79
C VAL A 12 -17.48 -1.47 5.02
N ASN A 13 -17.24 -0.16 4.91
CA ASN A 13 -17.29 0.84 5.98
C ASN A 13 -16.27 0.62 7.12
N GLY A 14 -15.25 -0.21 6.90
CA GLY A 14 -14.23 -0.52 7.89
C GLY A 14 -13.38 0.70 8.29
N GLN A 15 -13.02 0.77 9.58
CA GLN A 15 -11.97 1.65 10.06
C GLN A 15 -10.68 0.84 10.18
N ILE A 16 -9.72 1.13 9.30
CA ILE A 16 -8.50 0.34 9.14
C ILE A 16 -7.30 1.18 9.56
N THR A 17 -6.51 0.65 10.48
CA THR A 17 -5.19 1.20 10.83
C THR A 17 -4.13 0.31 10.23
N ILE A 18 -3.35 0.84 9.29
CA ILE A 18 -2.24 0.11 8.67
C ILE A 18 -0.98 0.40 9.46
N HIS A 19 -0.44 -0.66 10.07
CA HIS A 19 0.85 -0.66 10.73
C HIS A 19 1.91 -1.06 9.70
N THR A 20 2.88 -0.19 9.45
CA THR A 20 3.95 -0.47 8.48
C THR A 20 5.24 0.22 8.90
N ASP A 21 6.37 -0.42 8.63
CA ASP A 21 7.69 0.16 8.79
C ASP A 21 8.17 0.95 7.55
N SER A 22 7.42 0.94 6.45
CA SER A 22 7.80 1.66 5.24
C SER A 22 7.31 3.11 5.27
N GLN A 23 8.20 4.04 5.65
CA GLN A 23 7.88 5.47 5.57
C GLN A 23 7.59 5.90 4.12
N ALA A 24 8.33 5.34 3.16
CA ALA A 24 8.12 5.62 1.74
C ALA A 24 6.71 5.22 1.26
N ALA A 25 6.12 4.14 1.79
CA ALA A 25 4.77 3.74 1.47
C ALA A 25 3.72 4.73 2.03
N ILE A 26 3.92 5.20 3.26
CA ILE A 26 3.08 6.23 3.90
C ILE A 26 3.16 7.54 3.10
N ASP A 27 4.38 7.99 2.78
CA ASP A 27 4.60 9.24 2.04
C ASP A 27 4.01 9.17 0.64
N SER A 28 4.16 8.02 -0.04
CA SER A 28 3.58 7.79 -1.37
C SER A 28 2.05 7.88 -1.33
N PHE A 29 1.41 7.28 -0.31
CA PHE A 29 -0.03 7.39 -0.12
C PHE A 29 -0.45 8.85 0.07
N HIS A 30 0.16 9.59 0.99
CA HIS A 30 -0.20 10.98 1.23
C HIS A 30 0.05 11.88 0.02
N LYS A 31 1.17 11.69 -0.67
CA LYS A 31 1.46 12.41 -1.91
C LYS A 31 0.38 12.15 -2.96
N SER A 32 -0.09 10.90 -3.05
CA SER A 32 -1.11 10.50 -4.02
C SER A 32 -2.50 11.08 -3.81
N ILE A 33 -2.83 11.55 -2.61
CA ILE A 33 -4.07 12.30 -2.37
C ILE A 33 -4.11 13.57 -3.23
N ASN A 34 -2.94 14.21 -3.41
CA ASN A 34 -2.81 15.45 -4.17
C ASN A 34 -2.62 15.23 -5.69
N LEU A 35 -2.55 13.97 -6.16
CA LEU A 35 -2.34 13.65 -7.56
C LEU A 35 -3.59 13.87 -8.45
N SER A 36 -4.77 14.08 -7.85
CA SER A 36 -6.04 14.26 -8.56
C SER A 36 -6.11 15.52 -9.43
N SER A 37 -5.17 16.47 -9.26
CA SER A 37 -5.12 17.74 -10.01
C SER A 37 -4.05 17.78 -11.11
N ILE A 38 -3.40 16.66 -11.42
CA ILE A 38 -2.25 16.63 -12.33
C ILE A 38 -2.66 16.20 -13.75
N SER A 39 -2.06 16.82 -14.77
CA SER A 39 -2.33 16.45 -16.16
C SER A 39 -1.99 14.97 -16.45
N PRO A 40 -2.73 14.29 -17.36
CA PRO A 40 -2.53 12.86 -17.66
C PRO A 40 -1.08 12.51 -18.04
N ARG A 41 -0.40 13.41 -18.76
CA ARG A 41 1.00 13.24 -19.16
C ARG A 41 1.97 13.27 -17.98
N ARG A 42 1.74 14.13 -16.99
CA ARG A 42 2.54 14.17 -15.76
C ARG A 42 2.19 13.00 -14.83
N TYR A 43 0.91 12.59 -14.80
CA TYR A 43 0.44 11.42 -14.07
C TYR A 43 1.14 10.13 -14.53
N ASN A 44 1.27 9.90 -15.85
CA ASN A 44 1.93 8.72 -16.40
C ASN A 44 3.46 8.67 -16.19
N LYS A 45 4.08 9.76 -15.73
CA LYS A 45 5.51 9.80 -15.40
C LYS A 45 5.78 9.55 -13.91
N ILE A 46 4.74 9.40 -13.10
CA ILE A 46 4.88 9.17 -11.67
C ILE A 46 4.92 7.66 -11.43
N ASP A 47 6.02 7.18 -10.87
CA ASP A 47 6.13 5.78 -10.45
C ASP A 47 5.03 5.44 -9.43
N ASN A 48 4.50 4.21 -9.53
CA ASN A 48 3.41 3.70 -8.69
C ASN A 48 2.05 4.43 -8.83
N ASN A 49 1.82 5.21 -9.89
CA ASN A 49 0.56 5.91 -10.11
C ASN A 49 -0.68 4.99 -10.15
N ILE A 50 -0.61 3.86 -10.87
CA ILE A 50 -1.69 2.88 -11.00
C ILE A 50 -2.01 2.28 -9.62
N LEU A 51 -0.98 1.88 -8.87
CA LEU A 51 -1.14 1.32 -7.53
C LEU A 51 -1.87 2.29 -6.60
N CYS A 52 -1.44 3.55 -6.56
CA CYS A 52 -2.06 4.57 -5.72
C CYS A 52 -3.51 4.82 -6.12
N THR A 53 -3.81 4.89 -7.42
CA THR A 53 -5.19 5.06 -7.90
C THR A 53 -6.07 3.87 -7.58
N SER A 54 -5.57 2.64 -7.69
CA SER A 54 -6.29 1.45 -7.24
C SER A 54 -6.57 1.49 -5.73
N ILE A 55 -5.61 1.93 -4.93
CA ILE A 55 -5.80 2.10 -3.47
C ILE A 55 -6.93 3.09 -3.19
N HIS A 56 -6.91 4.28 -3.80
CA HIS A 56 -7.96 5.30 -3.61
C HIS A 56 -9.32 4.82 -4.09
N TYR A 57 -9.36 4.10 -5.21
CA TYR A 57 -10.58 3.48 -5.71
C TYR A 57 -11.17 2.52 -4.66
N ILE A 58 -10.39 1.57 -4.15
CA ILE A 58 -10.86 0.60 -3.15
C ILE A 58 -11.33 1.30 -1.86
N ILE A 59 -10.60 2.30 -1.37
CA ILE A 59 -11.02 3.08 -0.21
C ILE A 59 -12.39 3.72 -0.42
N ARG A 60 -12.63 4.30 -1.61
CA ARG A 60 -13.91 4.91 -1.96
C ARG A 60 -15.03 3.89 -2.07
N GLU A 61 -14.82 2.81 -2.83
CA GLU A 61 -15.84 1.78 -3.06
C GLU A 61 -16.24 1.08 -1.77
N LEU A 62 -15.27 0.75 -0.91
CA LEU A 62 -15.51 0.12 0.37
C LEU A 62 -15.80 1.14 1.49
N LYS A 63 -15.83 2.44 1.21
CA LYS A 63 -16.06 3.53 2.19
C LYS A 63 -15.16 3.42 3.44
N LEU A 64 -13.90 3.06 3.23
CA LEU A 64 -12.96 2.81 4.32
C LEU A 64 -12.48 4.11 4.96
N LYS A 65 -12.27 4.08 6.27
CA LYS A 65 -11.54 5.12 7.02
C LYS A 65 -10.14 4.59 7.30
N ILE A 66 -9.13 5.15 6.63
CA ILE A 66 -7.75 4.68 6.74
C ILE A 66 -6.94 5.59 7.64
N SER A 67 -6.14 5.00 8.52
CA SER A 67 -5.06 5.67 9.23
C SER A 67 -3.77 4.86 9.13
N PHE A 68 -2.62 5.52 9.22
CA PHE A 68 -1.31 4.87 9.18
C PHE A 68 -0.60 5.04 10.51
N LYS A 69 0.04 3.97 10.99
CA LYS A 69 0.95 4.00 12.12
C LYS A 69 2.31 3.48 11.69
N LYS A 70 3.31 4.37 11.72
CA LYS A 70 4.70 3.99 11.46
C LYS A 70 5.20 3.07 12.58
N VAL A 71 5.62 1.88 12.22
CA VAL A 71 6.34 0.94 13.10
C VAL A 71 7.84 1.16 12.93
N LYS A 72 8.63 1.01 13.99
CA LYS A 72 10.08 1.09 13.88
C LYS A 72 10.60 -0.21 13.27
N ALA A 73 11.37 -0.11 12.18
CA ALA A 73 12.00 -1.29 11.59
C ALA A 73 12.92 -1.97 12.61
N HIS A 74 12.93 -3.31 12.62
CA HIS A 74 13.76 -4.12 13.52
C HIS A 74 13.53 -3.86 15.02
N SER A 75 12.33 -3.42 15.42
CA SER A 75 11.97 -3.29 16.84
C SER A 75 11.45 -4.58 17.48
N GLY A 76 11.42 -5.70 16.75
CA GLY A 76 10.82 -6.95 17.21
C GLY A 76 9.30 -6.91 17.29
N ASP A 77 8.64 -6.14 16.42
CA ASP A 77 7.18 -6.17 16.31
C ASP A 77 6.77 -7.47 15.62
N ALA A 78 6.17 -8.38 16.36
CA ALA A 78 5.90 -9.74 15.88
C ALA A 78 5.05 -9.76 14.60
N PHE A 79 4.06 -8.86 14.46
CA PHE A 79 3.20 -8.84 13.29
C PHE A 79 3.91 -8.24 12.07
N ASN A 80 4.71 -7.20 12.27
CA ASN A 80 5.55 -6.65 11.20
C ASN A 80 6.61 -7.66 10.75
N ASP A 81 7.25 -8.37 11.68
CA ASP A 81 8.26 -9.39 11.38
C ASP A 81 7.66 -10.55 10.56
N ILE A 82 6.42 -10.98 10.89
CA ILE A 82 5.68 -11.97 10.08
C ILE A 82 5.40 -11.42 8.68
N ALA A 83 4.93 -10.17 8.56
CA ALA A 83 4.66 -9.54 7.27
C ALA A 83 5.92 -9.44 6.40
N ASP A 84 7.06 -9.07 6.98
CA ASP A 84 8.36 -9.00 6.31
C ASP A 84 8.83 -10.38 5.85
N GLN A 85 8.65 -11.42 6.67
CA GLN A 85 8.94 -12.80 6.27
C GLN A 85 8.08 -13.23 5.09
N GLN A 86 6.77 -12.95 5.10
CA GLN A 86 5.89 -13.25 3.97
C GLN A 86 6.30 -12.50 2.70
N ALA A 87 6.71 -11.23 2.83
CA ALA A 87 7.23 -10.46 1.71
C ALA A 87 8.53 -11.07 1.13
N LYS A 88 9.44 -11.54 2.00
CA LYS A 88 10.67 -12.25 1.58
C LYS A 88 10.36 -13.56 0.86
N ILE A 89 9.43 -14.36 1.39
CA ILE A 89 9.00 -15.61 0.74
C ILE A 89 8.42 -15.32 -0.64
N GLY A 90 7.58 -14.29 -0.78
CA GLY A 90 7.02 -13.88 -2.06
C GLY A 90 8.08 -13.40 -3.07
N HIS A 91 9.13 -12.72 -2.59
CA HIS A 91 10.25 -12.32 -3.45
C HIS A 91 11.07 -13.51 -3.95
N LEU A 92 11.35 -14.49 -3.08
CA LEU A 92 12.15 -15.67 -3.42
C LEU A 92 11.40 -16.66 -4.33
N HIS A 93 10.07 -16.70 -4.26
CA HIS A 93 9.21 -17.46 -5.17
C HIS A 93 8.64 -16.59 -6.31
N ALA A 94 9.43 -15.66 -6.84
CA ALA A 94 9.06 -15.01 -8.08
C ALA A 94 8.85 -16.09 -9.15
N ILE A 95 7.60 -16.27 -9.60
CA ILE A 95 7.30 -17.13 -10.75
C ILE A 95 8.18 -16.59 -11.88
N PRO A 96 9.07 -17.40 -12.47
CA PRO A 96 9.90 -16.93 -13.56
C PRO A 96 8.94 -16.49 -14.68
N THR A 97 8.83 -15.17 -14.87
CA THR A 97 8.16 -14.59 -16.02
C THR A 97 9.03 -14.93 -17.22
N LYS A 98 8.77 -16.11 -17.80
CA LYS A 98 9.18 -16.40 -19.17
C LYS A 98 8.37 -15.47 -20.06
N ILE A 99 9.01 -14.39 -20.49
CA ILE A 99 8.58 -13.61 -21.65
C ILE A 99 9.00 -14.41 -22.89
#